data_AF-A0A263DE27-F1
#
_entry.id   AF-A0A263DE27-F1
#
_cell.length_a   1.000
_cell.length_b   1.000
_cell.length_c   1.000
_cell.angle_alpha   90.00
_cell.angle_beta   90.00
_cell.angle_gamma   90.00
#
_symmetry.space_group_name_H-M   'P 1'
#
loop_
_entity.id
_entity.type
_entity.pdbx_description
1 polymer ?
#
loop_
_entity_poly.entity_id
_entity_poly.type
_entity_poly.pdbx_seq_one_letter_code
_entity_poly.pdbx_strand_id
1 'polypeptide(L)'
;MSSQKHEAAKHRPPTTELGELRLPGMVLGGAVVVALFGLLALGLDAATRSRGGQGYDDWLTAVPHDLVARLQWVLGDVTEPQFYKSPLATIGLLLGAALAWWAGQRGARWAGQAISYGSGLWPWVLGGASLSLVLSNLAFGGSLDEGWQPTFVPFVCVATAVVLVYGRGWRILATGAVLGAVTTTPVAMVLIATVTGPLGLPVVVANTAAMSIGTAISFLVCRLLPWMQQAPAPLETPAPDAPPRSARGPVADAIWTIRRVVTDFTETQFYANELASVGVVLGVSVAVLVAPGFPAYGSGLIPQILFAQALTSAIGVVVWRRHYRAGGWAPTYISVVSVAPATVLAYGGTPVAIVAGAVAGALICPAIARPISARLPKDFHPFIGNTISMAVATAIIVPLAGLVT
;
A
#
# COMPACT_ATOMS: atom_id res chain seq x y z
N MET A 1 16.75 -54.67 39.45
CA MET A 1 16.46 -53.24 39.21
C MET A 1 17.72 -52.58 38.65
N SER A 2 17.56 -51.78 37.58
CA SER A 2 18.61 -51.11 36.80
C SER A 2 19.35 -52.01 35.80
N SER A 3 19.53 -51.71 34.52
CA SER A 3 18.97 -50.70 33.59
C SER A 3 19.44 -51.16 32.20
N GLN A 4 18.52 -51.61 31.33
CA GLN A 4 18.80 -51.84 29.92
C GLN A 4 18.86 -50.47 29.22
N LYS A 5 20.05 -50.09 28.73
CA LYS A 5 20.24 -48.98 27.81
C LYS A 5 19.75 -49.40 26.42
N HIS A 6 18.49 -49.10 26.11
CA HIS A 6 17.98 -49.07 24.75
C HIS A 6 18.23 -47.68 24.14
N GLU A 7 19.09 -47.67 23.13
CA GLU A 7 18.86 -47.06 21.82
C GLU A 7 17.76 -45.99 21.70
N ALA A 8 18.15 -44.75 21.39
CA ALA A 8 17.34 -43.84 20.58
C ALA A 8 18.28 -42.87 19.88
N ALA A 9 18.73 -43.28 18.69
CA ALA A 9 19.36 -42.42 17.71
C ALA A 9 18.52 -41.15 17.53
N LYS A 10 19.19 -40.01 17.63
CA LYS A 10 18.65 -38.65 17.47
C LYS A 10 18.22 -38.48 16.01
N HIS A 11 17.03 -38.96 15.68
CA HIS A 11 16.36 -38.74 14.40
C HIS A 11 16.01 -37.25 14.31
N ARG A 12 16.96 -36.41 13.87
CA ARG A 12 16.60 -35.14 13.26
C ARG A 12 15.83 -35.49 12.00
N PRO A 13 14.56 -35.06 11.84
CA PRO A 13 13.90 -35.20 10.55
C PRO A 13 14.78 -34.51 9.50
N PRO A 14 14.91 -35.08 8.29
CA PRO A 14 15.64 -34.42 7.22
C PRO A 14 15.03 -33.03 7.05
N THR A 15 15.89 -32.00 7.03
CA THR A 15 15.54 -30.67 6.53
C THR A 15 15.04 -30.86 5.12
N THR A 16 13.73 -31.03 4.98
CA THR A 16 13.05 -31.18 3.71
C THR A 16 13.27 -29.86 3.00
N GLU A 17 14.02 -29.87 1.90
CA GLU A 17 14.30 -28.69 1.11
C GLU A 17 12.97 -27.99 0.81
N LEU A 18 12.75 -26.83 1.42
CA LEU A 18 11.64 -25.96 1.09
C LEU A 18 11.83 -25.54 -0.36
N GLY A 19 11.13 -26.22 -1.28
CA GLY A 19 11.29 -25.99 -2.72
C GLY A 19 11.02 -24.53 -3.05
N GLU A 20 11.99 -23.91 -3.73
CA GLU A 20 11.94 -22.51 -4.12
C GLU A 20 10.85 -22.28 -5.19
N LEU A 21 10.20 -21.10 -5.14
CA LEU A 21 9.35 -20.61 -6.22
C LEU A 21 10.13 -20.60 -7.53
N ARG A 22 9.66 -21.32 -8.55
CA ARG A 22 10.40 -21.51 -9.79
C ARG A 22 10.22 -20.30 -10.69
N LEU A 23 11.34 -19.81 -11.23
CA LEU A 23 11.35 -18.64 -12.09
C LEU A 23 10.35 -18.72 -13.27
N PRO A 24 10.20 -19.86 -13.99
CA PRO A 24 9.26 -19.92 -15.11
C PRO A 24 7.80 -19.69 -14.70
N GLY A 25 7.36 -20.27 -13.58
CA GLY A 25 6.01 -20.07 -13.06
C GLY A 25 5.79 -18.64 -12.60
N MET A 26 6.78 -18.07 -11.92
CA MET A 26 6.74 -16.66 -11.49
C MET A 26 6.64 -15.69 -12.67
N VAL A 27 7.47 -15.88 -13.69
CA VAL A 27 7.45 -15.06 -14.91
C VAL A 27 6.12 -15.21 -15.63
N LEU A 28 5.58 -16.43 -15.73
CA LEU A 28 4.26 -16.66 -16.34
C LEU A 28 3.16 -15.91 -15.59
N GLY A 29 3.11 -16.03 -14.25
CA GLY A 29 2.11 -15.34 -13.45
C GLY A 29 2.22 -13.82 -13.54
N GLY A 30 3.46 -13.28 -13.48
CA GLY A 30 3.71 -11.86 -13.68
C GLY A 30 3.29 -11.37 -15.06
N ALA A 31 3.64 -12.11 -16.12
CA ALA A 31 3.26 -11.78 -17.49
C ALA A 31 1.73 -11.78 -17.70
N VAL A 32 1.01 -12.71 -17.08
CA VAL A 32 -0.46 -12.74 -17.11
C VAL A 32 -1.04 -11.47 -16.48
N VAL A 33 -0.56 -11.05 -15.30
CA VAL A 33 -1.08 -9.84 -14.66
C VAL A 33 -0.76 -8.59 -15.48
N VAL A 34 0.48 -8.47 -15.98
CA VAL A 34 0.89 -7.35 -16.84
C VAL A 34 0.04 -7.29 -18.10
N ALA A 35 -0.24 -8.43 -18.74
CA ALA A 35 -1.11 -8.48 -19.91
C ALA A 35 -2.55 -8.06 -19.58
N LEU A 36 -3.12 -8.57 -18.47
CA LEU A 36 -4.48 -8.21 -18.05
C LEU A 36 -4.62 -6.71 -17.74
N PHE A 37 -3.67 -6.12 -17.01
CA PHE A 37 -3.67 -4.69 -16.72
C PHE A 37 -3.35 -3.84 -17.95
N GLY A 38 -2.53 -4.34 -18.88
CA GLY A 38 -2.30 -3.69 -20.18
C GLY A 38 -3.57 -3.65 -21.02
N LEU A 39 -4.31 -4.76 -21.11
CA LEU A 39 -5.61 -4.81 -21.78
C LEU A 39 -6.65 -3.91 -21.11
N LEU A 40 -6.69 -3.89 -19.77
CA LEU A 40 -7.55 -2.98 -19.02
C LEU A 40 -7.21 -1.52 -19.33
N ALA A 41 -5.94 -1.15 -19.29
CA ALA A 41 -5.49 0.21 -19.57
C ALA A 41 -5.85 0.64 -21.00
N LEU A 42 -5.57 -0.21 -22.00
CA LEU A 42 -5.96 0.04 -23.40
C LEU A 42 -7.47 0.16 -23.57
N GLY A 43 -8.25 -0.68 -22.89
CA GLY A 43 -9.71 -0.64 -22.92
C GLY A 43 -10.28 0.65 -22.30
N LEU A 44 -9.75 1.07 -21.15
CA LEU A 44 -10.15 2.31 -20.48
C LEU A 44 -9.79 3.54 -21.32
N ASP A 45 -8.58 3.59 -21.87
CA ASP A 45 -8.13 4.68 -22.76
C ASP A 45 -9.02 4.76 -24.02
N ALA A 46 -9.27 3.64 -24.67
CA ALA A 46 -10.14 3.58 -25.84
C ALA A 46 -11.59 4.02 -25.53
N ALA A 47 -12.11 3.68 -24.36
CA ALA A 47 -13.46 4.02 -23.94
C ALA A 47 -13.63 5.51 -23.55
N THR A 48 -12.54 6.21 -23.25
CA THR A 48 -12.58 7.56 -22.66
C THR A 48 -11.97 8.65 -23.53
N ARG A 49 -11.26 8.29 -24.61
CA ARG A 49 -10.60 9.19 -25.58
C ARG A 49 -11.45 10.35 -26.10
N SER A 50 -12.77 10.23 -26.11
CA SER A 50 -13.72 11.26 -26.60
C SER A 50 -14.72 11.74 -25.55
N ARG A 51 -14.51 11.41 -24.27
CA ARG A 51 -15.45 11.75 -23.19
C ARG A 51 -14.91 12.93 -22.38
N GLY A 52 -15.66 14.03 -22.39
CA GLY A 52 -15.57 15.06 -21.35
C GLY A 52 -16.40 14.66 -20.13
N GLY A 53 -15.91 14.98 -18.93
CA GLY A 53 -16.65 14.81 -17.67
C GLY A 53 -16.37 15.99 -16.74
N GLN A 54 -17.03 16.05 -15.59
CA GLN A 54 -16.71 17.05 -14.56
C GLN A 54 -15.21 17.01 -14.23
N GLY A 55 -14.59 18.19 -14.26
CA GLY A 55 -13.16 18.32 -14.01
C GLY A 55 -12.85 18.21 -12.52
N TYR A 56 -11.63 17.74 -12.21
CA TYR A 56 -11.10 17.78 -10.85
C TYR A 56 -11.09 19.20 -10.26
N ASP A 57 -10.82 20.22 -11.08
CA ASP A 57 -10.77 21.63 -10.65
C ASP A 57 -12.15 22.16 -10.23
N ASP A 58 -13.21 21.79 -10.95
CA ASP A 58 -14.59 22.13 -10.56
C ASP A 58 -14.93 21.52 -9.19
N TRP A 59 -14.44 20.31 -8.93
CA TRP A 59 -14.63 19.69 -7.63
C TRP A 59 -13.80 20.38 -6.54
N LEU A 60 -12.54 20.68 -6.80
CA LEU A 60 -11.65 21.38 -5.86
C LEU A 60 -12.24 22.72 -5.42
N THR A 61 -12.81 23.50 -6.35
CA THR A 61 -13.47 24.77 -6.05
C THR A 61 -14.79 24.62 -5.29
N ALA A 62 -15.49 23.49 -5.44
CA ALA A 62 -16.72 23.22 -4.70
C ALA A 62 -16.48 22.76 -3.26
N VAL A 63 -15.35 22.11 -2.96
CA VAL A 63 -15.05 21.51 -1.65
C VAL A 63 -15.16 22.51 -0.49
N PRO A 64 -14.65 23.75 -0.58
CA PRO A 64 -14.82 24.72 0.50
C PRO A 64 -16.27 25.14 0.76
N HIS A 65 -17.19 24.94 -0.18
CA HIS A 65 -18.52 25.54 -0.11
C HIS A 65 -19.67 24.53 -0.09
N ASP A 66 -19.42 23.28 -0.48
CA ASP A 66 -20.44 22.23 -0.55
C ASP A 66 -20.12 21.04 0.37
N LEU A 67 -21.08 20.67 1.22
CA LEU A 67 -20.91 19.56 2.17
C LEU A 67 -20.75 18.22 1.45
N VAL A 68 -21.45 18.01 0.34
CA VAL A 68 -21.35 16.76 -0.42
C VAL A 68 -19.96 16.63 -1.04
N ALA A 69 -19.44 17.71 -1.63
CA ALA A 69 -18.07 17.78 -2.15
C ALA A 69 -17.03 17.51 -1.06
N ARG A 70 -17.20 18.06 0.16
CA ARG A 70 -16.31 17.75 1.32
C ARG A 70 -16.37 16.28 1.71
N LEU A 71 -17.56 15.68 1.79
CA LEU A 71 -17.69 14.25 2.12
C LEU A 71 -17.06 13.38 1.04
N GLN A 72 -17.25 13.73 -0.23
CA GLN A 72 -16.56 13.08 -1.33
C GLN A 72 -15.04 13.27 -1.22
N TRP A 73 -14.56 14.44 -0.78
CA TRP A 73 -13.13 14.70 -0.64
C TRP A 73 -12.49 13.74 0.35
N VAL A 74 -13.08 13.65 1.55
CA VAL A 74 -12.68 12.71 2.60
C VAL A 74 -12.76 11.26 2.11
N LEU A 75 -13.81 10.89 1.36
CA LEU A 75 -13.88 9.56 0.76
C LEU A 75 -12.77 9.34 -0.27
N GLY A 76 -12.46 10.33 -1.09
CA GLY A 76 -11.38 10.27 -2.09
C GLY A 76 -10.00 10.09 -1.45
N ASP A 77 -9.75 10.69 -0.28
CA ASP A 77 -8.48 10.57 0.45
C ASP A 77 -8.10 9.11 0.75
N VAL A 78 -9.08 8.22 0.95
CA VAL A 78 -8.84 6.80 1.25
C VAL A 78 -8.05 6.07 0.15
N THR A 79 -8.20 6.50 -1.12
CA THR A 79 -7.51 5.92 -2.28
C THR A 79 -6.45 6.83 -2.90
N GLU A 80 -6.21 7.97 -2.25
CA GLU A 80 -5.16 8.90 -2.62
C GLU A 80 -3.73 8.36 -2.46
N PRO A 81 -3.41 7.49 -1.46
CA PRO A 81 -2.13 6.79 -1.41
C PRO A 81 -1.79 5.99 -2.68
N GLN A 82 -2.80 5.51 -3.43
CA GLN A 82 -2.58 4.84 -4.72
C GLN A 82 -2.62 5.79 -5.92
N PHE A 83 -2.66 7.11 -5.68
CA PHE A 83 -2.78 8.16 -6.68
C PHE A 83 -4.13 8.20 -7.41
N TYR A 84 -5.18 7.58 -6.84
CA TYR A 84 -6.49 7.56 -7.50
C TYR A 84 -7.38 8.74 -7.11
N LYS A 85 -7.37 9.14 -5.83
CA LYS A 85 -8.18 10.23 -5.28
C LYS A 85 -9.65 10.12 -5.74
N SER A 86 -10.29 8.98 -5.48
CA SER A 86 -11.60 8.64 -6.05
C SER A 86 -12.57 8.04 -5.03
N PRO A 87 -13.75 8.66 -4.81
CA PRO A 87 -14.78 8.09 -3.93
C PRO A 87 -15.30 6.72 -4.40
N LEU A 88 -15.41 6.50 -5.71
CA LEU A 88 -15.85 5.22 -6.26
C LEU A 88 -14.81 4.12 -6.05
N ALA A 89 -13.53 4.45 -6.19
CA ALA A 89 -12.44 3.54 -5.84
C ALA A 89 -12.48 3.18 -4.35
N THR A 90 -12.78 4.16 -3.47
CA THR A 90 -12.94 3.95 -2.03
C THR A 90 -14.09 3.01 -1.71
N ILE A 91 -15.26 3.20 -2.33
CA ILE A 91 -16.40 2.29 -2.15
C ILE A 91 -16.01 0.87 -2.57
N GLY A 92 -15.38 0.71 -3.74
CA GLY A 92 -14.90 -0.58 -4.21
C GLY A 92 -13.90 -1.23 -3.24
N LEU A 93 -12.93 -0.47 -2.75
CA LEU A 93 -11.95 -0.91 -1.76
C LEU A 93 -12.63 -1.42 -0.47
N LEU A 94 -13.53 -0.62 0.10
CA LEU A 94 -14.19 -0.94 1.37
C LEU A 94 -15.14 -2.13 1.23
N LEU A 95 -15.87 -2.25 0.12
CA LEU A 95 -16.70 -3.43 -0.16
C LEU A 95 -15.86 -4.69 -0.32
N GLY A 96 -14.76 -4.62 -1.07
CA GLY A 96 -13.83 -5.74 -1.24
C GLY A 96 -13.19 -6.16 0.08
N ALA A 97 -12.76 -5.19 0.89
CA ALA A 97 -12.18 -5.43 2.21
C ALA A 97 -13.20 -6.02 3.21
N ALA A 98 -14.44 -5.49 3.23
CA ALA A 98 -15.52 -6.02 4.07
C ALA A 98 -15.89 -7.45 3.69
N LEU A 99 -15.95 -7.75 2.38
CA LEU A 99 -16.19 -9.10 1.87
C LEU A 99 -15.06 -10.05 2.28
N ALA A 100 -13.80 -9.64 2.11
CA ALA A 100 -12.64 -10.40 2.53
C ALA A 100 -12.63 -10.70 4.03
N TRP A 101 -12.91 -9.69 4.86
CA TRP A 101 -13.00 -9.85 6.30
C TRP A 101 -14.14 -10.81 6.68
N TRP A 102 -15.35 -10.60 6.15
CA TRP A 102 -16.51 -11.44 6.41
C TRP A 102 -16.29 -12.91 6.00
N ALA A 103 -15.65 -13.14 4.84
CA ALA A 103 -15.33 -14.45 4.31
C ALA A 103 -14.20 -15.12 5.11
N GLY A 104 -13.16 -14.35 5.47
CA GLY A 104 -12.03 -14.80 6.28
C GLY A 104 -12.47 -15.25 7.67
N GLN A 105 -13.38 -14.51 8.31
CA GLN A 105 -13.97 -14.89 9.60
C GLN A 105 -14.76 -16.22 9.53
N ARG A 106 -15.18 -16.65 8.33
CA ARG A 106 -15.88 -17.93 8.08
C ARG A 106 -14.94 -19.04 7.59
N GLY A 107 -13.64 -18.79 7.51
CA GLY A 107 -12.66 -19.75 6.98
C GLY A 107 -12.83 -20.04 5.49
N ALA A 108 -13.46 -19.13 4.72
CA ALA A 108 -13.69 -19.34 3.30
C ALA A 108 -12.37 -19.32 2.52
N ARG A 109 -12.11 -20.36 1.73
CA ARG A 109 -10.86 -20.49 0.95
C ARG A 109 -10.68 -19.41 -0.13
N TRP A 110 -11.77 -18.77 -0.54
CA TRP A 110 -11.79 -17.72 -1.55
C TRP A 110 -11.62 -16.31 -0.96
N ALA A 111 -11.53 -16.16 0.37
CA ALA A 111 -11.36 -14.87 1.05
C ALA A 111 -10.06 -14.14 0.67
N GLY A 112 -9.16 -14.80 -0.06
CA GLY A 112 -7.84 -14.29 -0.41
C GLY A 112 -6.85 -14.48 0.73
N GLN A 113 -5.80 -13.68 0.72
CA GLN A 113 -4.84 -13.55 1.81
C GLN A 113 -5.51 -12.92 3.03
N ALA A 114 -5.02 -13.26 4.22
CA ALA A 114 -5.67 -12.82 5.43
C ALA A 114 -5.56 -11.30 5.59
N ILE A 115 -6.70 -10.61 5.59
CA ILE A 115 -6.76 -9.15 5.63
C ILE A 115 -6.06 -8.59 6.89
N SER A 116 -5.33 -7.49 6.72
CA SER A 116 -4.50 -6.90 7.79
C SER A 116 -3.54 -7.91 8.39
N TYR A 117 -2.86 -8.64 7.50
CA TYR A 117 -1.86 -9.65 7.81
C TYR A 117 -2.38 -10.72 8.77
N GLY A 118 -3.68 -11.05 8.68
CA GLY A 118 -4.33 -12.04 9.55
C GLY A 118 -4.36 -11.69 11.04
N SER A 119 -4.10 -10.44 11.41
CA SER A 119 -4.11 -9.98 12.81
C SER A 119 -5.48 -10.07 13.49
N GLY A 120 -6.56 -10.17 12.71
CA GLY A 120 -7.93 -10.04 13.20
C GLY A 120 -8.29 -8.62 13.65
N LEU A 121 -7.43 -7.63 13.36
CA LEU A 121 -7.59 -6.24 13.81
C LEU A 121 -8.19 -5.33 12.73
N TRP A 122 -8.58 -5.85 11.56
CA TRP A 122 -9.05 -5.03 10.44
C TRP A 122 -10.14 -3.99 10.81
N PRO A 123 -11.18 -4.30 11.61
CA PRO A 123 -12.15 -3.27 12.01
C PRO A 123 -11.53 -2.12 12.82
N TRP A 124 -10.54 -2.42 13.67
CA TRP A 124 -9.82 -1.42 14.46
C TRP A 124 -8.84 -0.62 13.59
N VAL A 125 -8.20 -1.27 12.61
CA VAL A 125 -7.36 -0.63 11.61
C VAL A 125 -8.18 0.36 10.79
N LEU A 126 -9.29 -0.08 10.20
CA LEU A 126 -10.20 0.76 9.44
C LEU A 126 -10.74 1.91 10.29
N GLY A 127 -11.22 1.62 11.50
CA GLY A 127 -11.75 2.63 12.42
C GLY A 127 -10.71 3.69 12.82
N GLY A 128 -9.49 3.27 13.17
CA GLY A 128 -8.40 4.19 13.53
C GLY A 128 -7.93 5.05 12.36
N ALA A 129 -7.70 4.43 11.20
CA ALA A 129 -7.33 5.12 9.96
C ALA A 129 -8.38 6.16 9.56
N SER A 130 -9.66 5.77 9.58
CA SER A 130 -10.79 6.63 9.19
C SER A 130 -10.97 7.79 10.17
N LEU A 131 -10.85 7.54 11.48
CA LEU A 131 -10.90 8.61 12.47
C LEU A 131 -9.73 9.57 12.31
N SER A 132 -8.51 9.07 12.08
CA SER A 132 -7.34 9.91 11.83
C SER A 132 -7.51 10.79 10.60
N LEU A 133 -8.05 10.23 9.54
CA LEU A 133 -8.37 10.93 8.30
C LEU A 133 -9.40 12.05 8.51
N VAL A 134 -10.49 11.75 9.23
CA VAL A 134 -11.52 12.75 9.55
C VAL A 134 -10.94 13.87 10.41
N LEU A 135 -10.16 13.54 11.44
CA LEU A 135 -9.50 14.53 12.30
C LEU A 135 -8.54 15.43 11.50
N SER A 136 -7.80 14.84 10.57
CA SER A 136 -6.90 15.57 9.66
C SER A 136 -7.66 16.53 8.74
N ASN A 137 -8.76 16.07 8.13
CA ASN A 137 -9.62 16.94 7.32
C ASN A 137 -10.28 18.05 8.15
N LEU A 138 -10.70 17.77 9.40
CA LEU A 138 -11.27 18.79 10.28
C LEU A 138 -10.23 19.84 10.71
N ALA A 139 -9.00 19.42 10.99
CA ALA A 139 -7.94 20.30 11.47
C ALA A 139 -7.29 21.13 10.34
N PHE A 140 -7.13 20.54 9.15
CA PHE A 140 -6.34 21.12 8.05
C PHE A 140 -7.13 21.36 6.77
N GLY A 141 -8.35 20.83 6.65
CA GLY A 141 -9.20 21.00 5.46
C GLY A 141 -9.66 22.45 5.23
N GLY A 142 -9.59 23.32 6.25
CA GLY A 142 -9.79 24.76 6.06
C GLY A 142 -8.73 25.41 5.17
N SER A 143 -7.57 24.77 4.97
CA SER A 143 -6.51 25.25 4.07
C SER A 143 -6.71 24.76 2.62
N LEU A 144 -7.86 24.14 2.30
CA LEU A 144 -8.19 23.70 0.94
C LEU A 144 -8.52 24.88 0.00
N ASP A 145 -8.85 26.05 0.55
CA ASP A 145 -8.95 27.30 -0.22
C ASP A 145 -7.61 27.69 -0.88
N GLU A 146 -6.50 27.24 -0.30
CA GLU A 146 -5.14 27.44 -0.83
C GLU A 146 -4.74 26.33 -1.81
N GLY A 147 -5.65 25.41 -2.13
CA GLY A 147 -5.46 24.31 -3.05
C GLY A 147 -5.40 22.94 -2.38
N TRP A 148 -4.69 22.00 -2.99
CA TRP A 148 -4.58 20.63 -2.52
C TRP A 148 -3.81 20.52 -1.19
N GLN A 149 -4.27 19.67 -0.27
CA GLN A 149 -3.60 19.40 1.01
C GLN A 149 -3.41 17.90 1.23
N PRO A 150 -2.33 17.47 1.93
CA PRO A 150 -2.01 16.06 2.18
C PRO A 150 -2.87 15.45 3.31
N THR A 151 -4.18 15.74 3.34
CA THR A 151 -5.09 15.32 4.42
C THR A 151 -5.24 13.81 4.53
N PHE A 152 -4.96 13.08 3.44
CA PHE A 152 -5.01 11.63 3.36
C PHE A 152 -3.91 10.90 4.13
N VAL A 153 -2.75 11.54 4.34
CA VAL A 153 -1.52 10.90 4.84
C VAL A 153 -1.75 10.07 6.11
N PRO A 154 -2.50 10.55 7.13
CA PRO A 154 -2.78 9.79 8.35
C PRO A 154 -3.52 8.46 8.15
N PHE A 155 -4.29 8.32 7.06
CA PHE A 155 -5.09 7.11 6.80
C PHE A 155 -4.21 5.86 6.61
N VAL A 156 -2.99 6.02 6.07
CA VAL A 156 -2.08 4.92 5.74
C VAL A 156 -0.78 4.93 6.53
N CYS A 157 -0.80 5.42 7.79
CA CYS A 157 0.40 5.39 8.63
C CYS A 157 0.12 5.10 10.11
N VAL A 158 0.09 6.14 10.95
CA VAL A 158 0.24 6.07 12.40
C VAL A 158 -0.89 5.28 13.05
N ALA A 159 -2.15 5.64 12.76
CA ALA A 159 -3.29 5.04 13.44
C ALA A 159 -3.32 3.52 13.22
N THR A 160 -3.11 3.10 11.97
CA THR A 160 -3.03 1.69 11.59
C THR A 160 -1.86 0.98 12.26
N ALA A 161 -0.66 1.57 12.22
CA ALA A 161 0.53 1.00 12.82
C ALA A 161 0.40 0.85 14.34
N VAL A 162 -0.18 1.85 15.01
CA VAL A 162 -0.47 1.83 16.44
C VAL A 162 -1.44 0.71 16.77
N VAL A 163 -2.53 0.55 16.02
CA VAL A 163 -3.45 -0.58 16.21
C VAL A 163 -2.76 -1.93 16.00
N LEU A 164 -1.91 -2.06 14.97
CA LEU A 164 -1.21 -3.32 14.69
C LEU A 164 -0.17 -3.69 15.75
N VAL A 165 0.47 -2.71 16.39
CA VAL A 165 1.49 -2.96 17.46
C VAL A 165 0.86 -3.10 18.84
N TYR A 166 -0.09 -2.24 19.19
CA TYR A 166 -0.68 -2.20 20.54
C TYR A 166 -1.99 -2.99 20.66
N GLY A 167 -2.59 -3.39 19.54
CA GLY A 167 -3.77 -4.25 19.50
C GLY A 167 -5.10 -3.49 19.43
N ARG A 168 -6.16 -4.15 19.91
CA ARG A 168 -7.55 -3.62 19.87
C ARG A 168 -7.86 -2.74 21.08
N GLY A 169 -8.72 -1.74 20.89
CA GLY A 169 -9.33 -0.98 21.99
C GLY A 169 -9.53 0.49 21.66
N TRP A 170 -10.57 1.09 22.24
CA TRP A 170 -10.93 2.49 21.98
C TRP A 170 -9.83 3.48 22.35
N ARG A 171 -9.07 3.23 23.43
CA ARG A 171 -7.94 4.08 23.82
C ARG A 171 -6.81 4.02 22.79
N ILE A 172 -6.48 2.83 22.29
CA ILE A 172 -5.44 2.63 21.27
C ILE A 172 -5.87 3.28 19.95
N LEU A 173 -7.12 3.04 19.54
CA LEU A 173 -7.71 3.62 18.34
C LEU A 173 -7.68 5.16 18.40
N ALA A 174 -8.19 5.76 19.48
CA ALA A 174 -8.22 7.21 19.64
C ALA A 174 -6.81 7.81 19.72
N THR A 175 -5.90 7.18 20.47
CA THR A 175 -4.50 7.62 20.58
C THR A 175 -3.83 7.60 19.20
N GLY A 176 -3.93 6.49 18.47
CA GLY A 176 -3.37 6.36 17.13
C GLY A 176 -3.98 7.35 16.14
N ALA A 177 -5.29 7.56 16.19
CA ALA A 177 -5.98 8.50 15.31
C ALA A 177 -5.56 9.95 15.55
N VAL A 178 -5.51 10.39 16.81
CA VAL A 178 -5.06 11.74 17.18
C VAL A 178 -3.60 11.93 16.81
N LEU A 179 -2.72 11.01 17.23
CA LEU A 179 -1.29 11.09 16.90
C LEU A 179 -1.04 11.12 15.39
N GLY A 180 -1.77 10.32 14.61
CA GLY A 180 -1.68 10.35 13.16
C GLY A 180 -2.03 11.73 12.59
N ALA A 181 -3.18 12.28 12.96
CA ALA A 181 -3.62 13.56 12.44
C ALA A 181 -2.68 14.72 12.82
N VAL A 182 -2.21 14.77 14.07
CA VAL A 182 -1.38 15.89 14.56
C VAL A 182 0.10 15.77 14.20
N THR A 183 0.56 14.61 13.74
CA THR A 183 1.97 14.44 13.35
C THR A 183 2.15 14.40 11.84
N THR A 184 1.38 13.62 11.09
CA THR A 184 1.77 13.32 9.71
C THR A 184 1.36 14.39 8.71
N THR A 185 0.12 14.88 8.76
CA THR A 185 -0.35 15.98 7.91
C THR A 185 0.48 17.26 8.08
N PRO A 186 0.71 17.80 9.29
CA PRO A 186 1.49 19.03 9.44
C PRO A 186 2.95 18.85 9.02
N VAL A 187 3.57 17.70 9.30
CA VAL A 187 4.93 17.41 8.81
C VAL A 187 4.95 17.33 7.29
N ALA A 188 3.93 16.73 6.65
CA ALA A 188 3.82 16.70 5.19
C ALA A 188 3.72 18.11 4.63
N MET A 189 2.83 18.96 5.16
CA MET A 189 2.69 20.37 4.73
C MET A 189 4.02 21.13 4.85
N VAL A 190 4.74 21.00 5.96
CA VAL A 190 6.04 21.64 6.16
C VAL A 190 7.07 21.13 5.14
N LEU A 191 7.17 19.82 4.92
CA LEU A 191 8.11 19.25 3.95
C LEU A 191 7.74 19.61 2.50
N ILE A 192 6.45 19.77 2.19
CA ILE A 192 6.02 20.25 0.89
C ILE A 192 6.51 21.68 0.66
N ALA A 193 6.25 22.57 1.62
CA ALA A 193 6.61 23.97 1.51
C ALA A 193 8.13 24.21 1.53
N THR A 194 8.89 23.40 2.27
CA THR A 194 10.32 23.65 2.53
C THR A 194 11.28 22.74 1.75
N VAL A 195 10.82 21.60 1.24
CA VAL A 195 11.66 20.61 0.54
C VAL A 195 11.16 20.34 -0.88
N THR A 196 10.00 19.71 -1.04
CA THR A 196 9.61 19.25 -2.38
C THR A 196 9.19 20.37 -3.31
N GLY A 197 8.50 21.40 -2.80
CA GLY A 197 8.15 22.60 -3.57
C GLY A 197 9.39 23.31 -4.12
N PRO A 198 10.34 23.76 -3.27
CA PRO A 198 11.56 24.42 -3.72
C PRO A 198 12.46 23.57 -4.64
N LEU A 199 12.50 22.25 -4.44
CA LEU A 199 13.32 21.34 -5.24
C LEU A 199 12.61 20.80 -6.49
N GLY A 200 11.33 21.14 -6.71
CA GLY A 200 10.53 20.60 -7.81
C GLY A 200 10.33 19.08 -7.74
N LEU A 201 10.42 18.48 -6.54
CA LEU A 201 10.25 17.04 -6.35
C LEU A 201 8.76 16.67 -6.26
N PRO A 202 8.39 15.44 -6.64
CA PRO A 202 7.03 14.95 -6.44
C PRO A 202 6.59 15.02 -4.98
N VAL A 203 5.36 15.48 -4.75
CA VAL A 203 4.76 15.67 -3.41
C VAL A 203 4.76 14.37 -2.57
N VAL A 204 4.69 13.21 -3.23
CA VAL A 204 4.76 11.90 -2.55
C VAL A 204 6.06 11.73 -1.74
N VAL A 205 7.16 12.39 -2.12
CA VAL A 205 8.42 12.38 -1.35
C VAL A 205 8.19 12.98 0.04
N ALA A 206 7.56 14.16 0.12
CA ALA A 206 7.22 14.81 1.38
C ALA A 206 6.20 13.99 2.19
N ASN A 207 5.15 13.49 1.54
CA ASN A 207 4.11 12.70 2.20
C ASN A 207 4.68 11.44 2.87
N THR A 208 5.53 10.69 2.17
CA THR A 208 6.09 9.43 2.68
C THR A 208 7.22 9.66 3.68
N ALA A 209 8.00 10.74 3.54
CA ALA A 209 8.91 11.20 4.59
C ALA A 209 8.15 11.57 5.87
N ALA A 210 7.03 12.30 5.74
CA ALA A 210 6.17 12.67 6.86
C ALA A 210 5.52 11.45 7.53
N MET A 211 5.08 10.44 6.76
CA MET A 211 4.63 9.17 7.34
C MET A 211 5.70 8.55 8.23
N SER A 212 6.96 8.52 7.77
CA SER A 212 8.07 7.94 8.52
C SER A 212 8.39 8.71 9.80
N ILE A 213 8.51 10.04 9.68
CA ILE A 213 8.85 10.95 10.80
C ILE A 213 7.72 10.98 11.82
N GLY A 214 6.49 11.24 11.37
CA GLY A 214 5.33 11.34 12.26
C GLY A 214 5.03 10.02 12.97
N THR A 215 5.25 8.89 12.30
CA THR A 215 5.17 7.58 12.94
C THR A 215 6.25 7.38 14.00
N ALA A 216 7.52 7.69 13.69
CA ALA A 216 8.59 7.56 14.68
C ALA A 216 8.31 8.41 15.93
N ILE A 217 7.88 9.66 15.75
CA ILE A 217 7.46 10.55 16.85
C ILE A 217 6.29 9.93 17.62
N SER A 218 5.28 9.41 16.93
CA SER A 218 4.10 8.82 17.56
C SER A 218 4.44 7.60 18.42
N PHE A 219 5.32 6.71 17.95
CA PHE A 219 5.77 5.57 18.77
C PHE A 219 6.60 6.01 19.99
N LEU A 220 7.42 7.05 19.87
CA LEU A 220 8.11 7.63 21.02
C LEU A 220 7.12 8.17 22.06
N VAL A 221 6.06 8.85 21.62
CA VAL A 221 4.98 9.31 22.51
C VAL A 221 4.26 8.12 23.14
N CYS A 222 3.90 7.09 22.37
CA CYS A 222 3.24 5.89 22.89
C CYS A 222 4.05 5.21 24.02
N ARG A 223 5.39 5.22 23.97
CA ARG A 223 6.22 4.70 25.08
C ARG A 223 6.02 5.42 26.41
N LEU A 224 5.61 6.69 26.37
CA LEU A 224 5.40 7.51 27.56
C LEU A 224 3.97 7.38 28.12
N LEU A 225 3.05 6.80 27.35
CA LEU A 225 1.64 6.69 27.73
C LEU A 225 1.37 5.37 28.47
N PRO A 226 0.87 5.40 29.73
CA PRO A 226 0.77 4.21 30.57
C PRO A 226 -0.26 3.18 30.07
N TRP A 227 -1.20 3.57 29.22
CA TRP A 227 -2.19 2.67 28.61
C TRP A 227 -1.76 2.07 27.27
N MET A 228 -0.61 2.49 26.72
CA MET A 228 -0.07 1.99 25.46
C MET A 228 0.89 0.82 25.74
N GLN A 229 0.35 -0.24 26.33
CA GLN A 229 1.09 -1.48 26.53
C GLN A 229 1.05 -2.31 25.25
N GLN A 230 2.19 -2.85 24.84
CA GLN A 230 2.24 -3.71 23.67
C GLN A 230 1.30 -4.91 23.88
N ALA A 231 0.53 -5.22 22.84
CA ALA A 231 -0.16 -6.48 22.82
C ALA A 231 0.90 -7.59 22.93
N PRO A 232 0.63 -8.68 23.69
CA PRO A 232 1.46 -9.88 23.61
C PRO A 232 1.64 -10.23 22.14
N ALA A 233 2.88 -10.50 21.72
CA ALA A 233 3.15 -10.97 20.38
C ALA A 233 2.14 -12.10 20.07
N PRO A 234 1.40 -12.03 18.95
CA PRO A 234 0.52 -13.12 18.57
C PRO A 234 1.32 -14.41 18.67
N LEU A 235 0.77 -15.44 19.33
CA LEU A 235 1.30 -16.81 19.23
C LEU A 235 1.55 -17.05 17.74
N GLU A 236 2.80 -17.39 17.38
CA GLU A 236 3.29 -17.49 16.01
C GLU A 236 2.29 -18.23 15.12
N THR A 237 1.35 -17.47 14.57
CA THR A 237 0.60 -17.90 13.41
C THR A 237 1.61 -17.68 12.30
N PRO A 238 1.94 -18.71 11.51
CA PRO A 238 2.92 -18.55 10.45
C PRO A 238 2.60 -17.29 9.67
N ALA A 239 3.64 -16.51 9.35
CA ALA A 239 3.50 -15.29 8.55
C ALA A 239 2.47 -15.56 7.44
N PRO A 240 1.42 -14.73 7.27
CA PRO A 240 0.26 -15.03 6.42
C PRO A 240 0.63 -15.36 4.96
N ASP A 241 1.86 -15.05 4.58
CA ASP A 241 2.42 -15.17 3.25
C ASP A 241 3.51 -16.23 3.13
N ALA A 242 3.63 -17.17 4.09
CA ALA A 242 4.49 -18.30 3.87
C ALA A 242 4.09 -18.96 2.55
N PRO A 243 4.97 -18.98 1.53
CA PRO A 243 4.66 -19.64 0.29
C PRO A 243 4.26 -21.06 0.67
N PRO A 244 3.12 -21.57 0.16
CA PRO A 244 2.75 -22.94 0.41
C PRO A 244 3.98 -23.80 0.07
N ARG A 245 4.32 -24.74 0.97
CA ARG A 245 5.42 -25.72 0.78
C ARG A 245 5.45 -26.11 -0.70
N SER A 246 6.46 -25.62 -1.45
CA SER A 246 6.62 -25.78 -2.89
C SER A 246 5.30 -26.09 -3.62
N ALA A 247 4.54 -25.06 -3.98
CA ALA A 247 3.34 -25.26 -4.78
C ALA A 247 3.68 -26.12 -6.01
N ARG A 248 2.87 -27.13 -6.27
CA ARG A 248 3.15 -28.29 -7.11
C ARG A 248 3.34 -27.92 -8.60
N GLY A 249 4.50 -27.39 -8.99
CA GLY A 249 4.89 -27.11 -10.37
C GLY A 249 4.61 -25.67 -10.86
N PRO A 250 5.00 -25.35 -12.11
CA PRO A 250 5.05 -23.98 -12.63
C PRO A 250 3.69 -23.26 -12.64
N VAL A 251 2.58 -23.99 -12.82
CA VAL A 251 1.23 -23.41 -12.77
C VAL A 251 0.88 -22.88 -11.38
N ALA A 252 1.27 -23.62 -10.34
CA ALA A 252 0.98 -23.24 -8.96
C ALA A 252 1.79 -22.02 -8.53
N ASP A 253 3.05 -21.93 -8.96
CA ASP A 253 3.90 -20.74 -8.79
C ASP A 253 3.33 -19.53 -9.55
N ALA A 254 2.77 -19.73 -10.75
CA ALA A 254 2.11 -18.69 -11.50
C ALA A 254 0.86 -18.15 -10.79
N ILE A 255 0.00 -19.04 -10.27
CA ILE A 255 -1.19 -18.64 -9.48
C ILE A 255 -0.76 -17.88 -8.22
N TRP A 256 0.26 -18.35 -7.51
CA TRP A 256 0.78 -17.65 -6.34
C TRP A 256 1.27 -16.24 -6.72
N THR A 257 1.99 -16.12 -7.83
CA THR A 257 2.51 -14.82 -8.30
C THR A 257 1.38 -13.87 -8.67
N ILE A 258 0.37 -14.35 -9.40
CA ILE A 258 -0.82 -13.55 -9.75
C ILE A 258 -1.45 -13.00 -8.47
N ARG A 259 -1.71 -13.86 -7.49
CA ARG A 259 -2.33 -13.47 -6.22
C ARG A 259 -1.49 -12.44 -5.48
N ARG A 260 -0.17 -12.64 -5.42
CA ARG A 260 0.75 -11.73 -4.73
C ARG A 260 0.81 -10.35 -5.39
N VAL A 261 0.88 -10.30 -6.72
CA VAL A 261 0.88 -9.03 -7.47
C VAL A 261 -0.44 -8.29 -7.27
N VAL A 262 -1.58 -9.00 -7.30
CA VAL A 262 -2.88 -8.38 -7.03
C VAL A 262 -2.96 -7.86 -5.60
N THR A 263 -2.45 -8.59 -4.61
CA THR A 263 -2.41 -8.15 -3.20
C THR A 263 -1.69 -6.81 -2.99
N ASP A 264 -0.61 -6.54 -3.71
CA ASP A 264 0.22 -5.35 -3.51
C ASP A 264 -0.58 -4.03 -3.63
N PHE A 265 -1.69 -4.01 -4.40
CA PHE A 265 -2.53 -2.81 -4.61
C PHE A 265 -3.21 -2.28 -3.35
N THR A 266 -3.30 -3.07 -2.28
CA THR A 266 -3.96 -2.68 -1.02
C THR A 266 -3.08 -2.87 0.21
N GLU A 267 -1.79 -3.13 0.03
CA GLU A 267 -0.86 -3.29 1.14
C GLU A 267 -0.53 -1.95 1.81
N THR A 268 -0.62 -0.83 1.09
CA THR A 268 -0.47 0.52 1.65
C THR A 268 -1.57 0.87 2.65
N GLN A 269 -2.78 0.37 2.46
CA GLN A 269 -3.87 0.43 3.44
C GLN A 269 -3.74 -0.61 4.56
N PHE A 270 -2.66 -1.39 4.57
CA PHE A 270 -2.46 -2.53 5.46
C PHE A 270 -3.60 -3.55 5.34
N TYR A 271 -4.19 -3.69 4.16
CA TYR A 271 -5.20 -4.72 3.89
C TYR A 271 -4.55 -5.95 3.28
N ALA A 272 -3.66 -5.75 2.31
CA ALA A 272 -2.89 -6.80 1.64
C ALA A 272 -3.77 -8.00 1.24
N ASN A 273 -4.81 -7.73 0.45
CA ASN A 273 -5.83 -8.74 0.11
C ASN A 273 -6.31 -8.60 -1.34
N GLU A 274 -6.53 -9.73 -2.02
CA GLU A 274 -6.93 -9.77 -3.43
C GLU A 274 -8.34 -9.21 -3.66
N LEU A 275 -9.31 -9.49 -2.80
CA LEU A 275 -10.68 -8.99 -2.96
C LEU A 275 -10.76 -7.48 -2.74
N ALA A 276 -10.03 -6.95 -1.76
CA ALA A 276 -9.88 -5.51 -1.57
C ALA A 276 -9.23 -4.85 -2.80
N SER A 277 -8.22 -5.51 -3.38
CA SER A 277 -7.49 -5.04 -4.56
C SER A 277 -8.34 -5.06 -5.83
N VAL A 278 -9.09 -6.14 -6.06
CA VAL A 278 -10.09 -6.22 -7.13
C VAL A 278 -11.15 -5.15 -6.94
N GLY A 279 -11.63 -4.96 -5.71
CA GLY A 279 -12.60 -3.92 -5.37
C GLY A 279 -12.13 -2.51 -5.74
N VAL A 280 -10.91 -2.12 -5.35
CA VAL A 280 -10.39 -0.78 -5.68
C VAL A 280 -10.11 -0.61 -7.17
N VAL A 281 -9.59 -1.64 -7.86
CA VAL A 281 -9.33 -1.60 -9.31
C VAL A 281 -10.64 -1.48 -10.10
N LEU A 282 -11.69 -2.22 -9.72
CA LEU A 282 -13.01 -2.07 -10.33
C LEU A 282 -13.59 -0.69 -10.04
N GLY A 283 -13.51 -0.22 -8.78
CA GLY A 283 -14.03 1.09 -8.39
C GLY A 283 -13.37 2.25 -9.15
N VAL A 284 -12.05 2.23 -9.31
CA VAL A 284 -11.34 3.26 -10.09
C VAL A 284 -11.60 3.12 -11.58
N SER A 285 -11.75 1.90 -12.11
CA SER A 285 -12.12 1.68 -13.51
C SER A 285 -13.50 2.25 -13.83
N VAL A 286 -14.49 2.02 -12.94
CA VAL A 286 -15.82 2.65 -13.06
C VAL A 286 -15.71 4.17 -12.95
N ALA A 287 -14.88 4.69 -12.04
CA ALA A 287 -14.67 6.13 -11.91
C ALA A 287 -14.16 6.75 -13.22
N VAL A 288 -13.18 6.12 -13.87
CA VAL A 288 -12.64 6.55 -15.16
C VAL A 288 -13.71 6.50 -16.26
N LEU A 289 -14.54 5.47 -16.29
CA LEU A 289 -15.59 5.34 -17.30
C LEU A 289 -16.71 6.38 -17.15
N VAL A 290 -17.00 6.79 -15.91
CA VAL A 290 -18.04 7.78 -15.59
C VAL A 290 -17.52 9.21 -15.75
N ALA A 291 -16.33 9.51 -15.23
CA ALA A 291 -15.72 10.83 -15.24
C ALA A 291 -14.20 10.71 -15.45
N PRO A 292 -13.72 10.57 -16.70
CA PRO A 292 -12.32 10.26 -16.98
C PRO A 292 -11.34 11.35 -16.53
N GLY A 293 -11.77 12.61 -16.52
CA GLY A 293 -10.99 13.76 -16.07
C GLY A 293 -11.06 14.06 -14.56
N PHE A 294 -11.60 13.14 -13.76
CA PHE A 294 -11.75 13.34 -12.32
C PHE A 294 -10.66 12.61 -11.48
N PRO A 295 -10.46 11.29 -11.61
CA PRO A 295 -9.44 10.58 -10.83
C PRO A 295 -8.01 11.04 -11.15
N ALA A 296 -7.08 10.69 -10.25
CA ALA A 296 -5.67 11.07 -10.35
C ALA A 296 -5.46 12.57 -10.59
N TYR A 297 -6.14 13.39 -9.77
CA TYR A 297 -6.02 14.85 -9.78
C TYR A 297 -6.35 15.46 -11.16
N GLY A 298 -7.26 14.83 -11.90
CA GLY A 298 -7.64 15.25 -13.25
C GLY A 298 -6.60 15.01 -14.34
N SER A 299 -5.53 14.27 -14.06
CA SER A 299 -4.47 14.00 -15.04
C SER A 299 -4.91 13.17 -16.26
N GLY A 300 -6.01 12.41 -16.14
CA GLY A 300 -6.43 11.45 -17.15
C GLY A 300 -5.50 10.23 -17.29
N LEU A 301 -4.55 10.04 -16.37
CA LEU A 301 -3.49 9.03 -16.48
C LEU A 301 -3.76 7.73 -15.69
N ILE A 302 -4.98 7.50 -15.20
CA ILE A 302 -5.31 6.26 -14.47
C ILE A 302 -4.95 4.99 -15.25
N PRO A 303 -5.27 4.85 -16.55
CA PRO A 303 -4.89 3.66 -17.30
C PRO A 303 -3.38 3.35 -17.22
N GLN A 304 -2.56 4.39 -17.39
CA GLN A 304 -1.10 4.33 -17.35
C GLN A 304 -0.59 4.05 -15.93
N ILE A 305 -1.19 4.66 -14.92
CA ILE A 305 -0.89 4.43 -13.50
C ILE A 305 -1.14 2.96 -13.15
N LEU A 306 -2.34 2.43 -13.47
CA LEU A 306 -2.70 1.04 -13.18
C LEU A 306 -1.75 0.05 -13.86
N PHE A 307 -1.37 0.32 -15.11
CA PHE A 307 -0.43 -0.51 -15.83
C PHE A 307 0.98 -0.46 -15.22
N ALA A 308 1.49 0.73 -14.90
CA ALA A 308 2.80 0.90 -14.26
C ALA A 308 2.84 0.24 -12.87
N GLN A 309 1.75 0.30 -12.12
CA GLN A 309 1.56 -0.36 -10.82
C GLN A 309 1.60 -1.87 -10.92
N ALA A 310 0.88 -2.46 -11.87
CA ALA A 310 0.92 -3.89 -12.11
C ALA A 310 2.30 -4.36 -12.60
N LEU A 311 2.93 -3.58 -13.48
CA LEU A 311 4.26 -3.87 -14.01
C LEU A 311 5.33 -3.84 -12.91
N THR A 312 5.35 -2.80 -12.07
CA THR A 312 6.34 -2.69 -10.99
C THR A 312 6.17 -3.80 -9.96
N SER A 313 4.94 -4.13 -9.58
CA SER A 313 4.67 -5.24 -8.66
C SER A 313 5.09 -6.58 -9.26
N ALA A 314 4.75 -6.87 -10.52
CA ALA A 314 5.15 -8.11 -11.20
C ALA A 314 6.67 -8.28 -11.25
N ILE A 315 7.40 -7.22 -11.62
CA ILE A 315 8.88 -7.23 -11.63
C ILE A 315 9.39 -7.47 -10.20
N GLY A 316 8.86 -6.72 -9.22
CA GLY A 316 9.26 -6.82 -7.82
C GLY A 316 9.10 -8.23 -7.28
N VAL A 317 7.93 -8.84 -7.46
CA VAL A 317 7.61 -10.19 -6.97
C VAL A 317 8.54 -11.24 -7.61
N VAL A 318 8.83 -11.14 -8.91
CA VAL A 318 9.72 -12.06 -9.62
C VAL A 318 11.18 -11.92 -9.19
N VAL A 319 11.68 -10.68 -9.11
CA VAL A 319 13.07 -10.38 -8.74
C VAL A 319 13.33 -10.78 -7.29
N TRP A 320 12.43 -10.38 -6.39
CA TRP A 320 12.59 -10.60 -4.95
C TRP A 320 12.09 -11.96 -4.47
N ARG A 321 11.68 -12.87 -5.38
CA ARG A 321 11.10 -14.21 -5.08
C ARG A 321 11.82 -15.01 -3.99
N ARG A 322 13.16 -14.93 -3.93
CA ARG A 322 13.98 -15.67 -2.95
C ARG A 322 13.70 -15.25 -1.52
N HIS A 323 13.21 -14.03 -1.32
CA HIS A 323 12.92 -13.51 0.01
C HIS A 323 11.57 -13.95 0.56
N TYR A 324 10.68 -14.48 -0.28
CA TYR A 324 9.46 -15.11 0.20
C TYR A 324 9.72 -16.52 0.74
N ARG A 325 10.92 -17.09 0.60
CA ARG A 325 11.25 -18.44 1.09
C ARG A 325 10.97 -18.59 2.58
N ALA A 326 10.46 -19.77 2.95
CA ALA A 326 10.29 -20.19 4.34
C ALA A 326 9.42 -19.27 5.22
N GLY A 327 8.45 -18.54 4.65
CA GLY A 327 7.68 -17.57 5.45
C GLY A 327 8.19 -16.15 5.36
N GLY A 328 9.24 -15.89 4.59
CA GLY A 328 9.78 -14.55 4.42
C GLY A 328 8.87 -13.63 3.60
N TRP A 329 9.28 -12.37 3.52
CA TRP A 329 8.51 -11.33 2.84
C TRP A 329 9.46 -10.34 2.15
N ALA A 330 8.96 -9.70 1.09
CA ALA A 330 9.60 -8.58 0.43
C ALA A 330 8.57 -7.45 0.19
N PRO A 331 8.95 -6.19 0.44
CA PRO A 331 8.05 -5.05 0.31
C PRO A 331 7.87 -4.61 -1.16
N THR A 332 7.32 -5.48 -2.01
CA THR A 332 7.17 -5.24 -3.46
C THR A 332 6.12 -4.17 -3.80
N TYR A 333 5.17 -3.95 -2.90
CA TYR A 333 4.14 -2.91 -3.05
C TYR A 333 4.68 -1.47 -2.98
N ILE A 334 5.90 -1.26 -2.45
CA ILE A 334 6.40 0.09 -2.19
C ILE A 334 6.34 0.96 -3.45
N SER A 335 6.83 0.44 -4.58
CA SER A 335 6.84 1.17 -5.85
C SER A 335 5.46 1.34 -6.46
N VAL A 336 4.49 0.48 -6.11
CA VAL A 336 3.09 0.56 -6.58
C VAL A 336 2.44 1.87 -6.13
N VAL A 337 2.82 2.37 -4.95
CA VAL A 337 2.25 3.59 -4.35
C VAL A 337 3.27 4.71 -4.18
N SER A 338 4.35 4.70 -4.98
CA SER A 338 5.34 5.77 -4.93
C SER A 338 5.96 6.00 -6.31
N VAL A 339 7.09 5.36 -6.60
CA VAL A 339 7.94 5.64 -7.77
C VAL A 339 7.19 5.47 -9.09
N ALA A 340 6.47 4.35 -9.29
CA ALA A 340 5.83 4.05 -10.57
C ALA A 340 4.73 5.07 -10.93
N PRO A 341 3.70 5.32 -10.08
CA PRO A 341 2.71 6.35 -10.38
C PRO A 341 3.30 7.76 -10.41
N ALA A 342 4.27 8.09 -9.55
CA ALA A 342 4.91 9.41 -9.57
C ALA A 342 5.66 9.69 -10.88
N THR A 343 6.35 8.68 -11.43
CA THR A 343 7.06 8.80 -12.72
C THR A 343 6.05 8.97 -13.87
N VAL A 344 4.94 8.23 -13.84
CA VAL A 344 3.85 8.38 -14.82
C VAL A 344 3.28 9.79 -14.80
N LEU A 345 2.98 10.33 -13.61
CA LEU A 345 2.43 11.68 -13.47
C LEU A 345 3.43 12.77 -13.88
N ALA A 346 4.71 12.61 -13.50
CA ALA A 346 5.74 13.60 -13.81
C ALA A 346 6.03 13.71 -15.32
N TYR A 347 5.89 12.62 -16.07
CA TYR A 347 6.29 12.52 -17.47
C TYR A 347 5.14 12.10 -18.41
N GLY A 348 3.91 12.45 -18.06
CA GLY A 348 2.74 12.33 -18.95
C GLY A 348 2.36 10.91 -19.37
N GLY A 349 2.76 9.89 -18.61
CA GLY A 349 2.43 8.50 -18.89
C GLY A 349 3.04 7.93 -20.18
N THR A 350 4.18 8.46 -20.63
CA THR A 350 4.90 7.88 -21.77
C THR A 350 5.33 6.43 -21.49
N PRO A 351 5.49 5.58 -22.53
CA PRO A 351 5.99 4.22 -22.35
C PRO A 351 7.34 4.17 -21.63
N VAL A 352 8.22 5.13 -21.90
CA VAL A 352 9.53 5.22 -21.24
C VAL A 352 9.36 5.52 -19.75
N ALA A 353 8.51 6.49 -19.38
CA ALA A 353 8.23 6.81 -17.98
C ALA A 353 7.65 5.63 -17.21
N ILE A 354 6.71 4.90 -17.82
CA ILE A 354 6.10 3.69 -17.25
C ILE A 354 7.17 2.64 -16.98
N VAL A 355 7.98 2.28 -17.99
CA VAL A 355 8.97 1.21 -17.87
C VAL A 355 10.11 1.61 -16.93
N ALA A 356 10.66 2.81 -17.08
CA ALA A 356 11.76 3.29 -16.24
C ALA A 356 11.34 3.36 -14.76
N GLY A 357 10.18 3.98 -14.47
CA GLY A 357 9.65 4.07 -13.10
C GLY A 357 9.34 2.71 -12.51
N ALA A 358 8.73 1.80 -13.28
CA ALA A 358 8.38 0.47 -12.81
C ALA A 358 9.62 -0.39 -12.52
N VAL A 359 10.59 -0.45 -13.44
CA VAL A 359 11.81 -1.25 -13.25
C VAL A 359 12.66 -0.68 -12.11
N ALA A 360 12.96 0.61 -12.12
CA ALA A 360 13.82 1.22 -11.11
C ALA A 360 13.19 1.13 -9.72
N GLY A 361 11.89 1.40 -9.59
CA GLY A 361 11.17 1.29 -8.33
C GLY A 361 11.12 -0.14 -7.80
N ALA A 362 10.84 -1.14 -8.64
CA ALA A 362 10.80 -2.55 -8.24
C ALA A 362 12.15 -3.08 -7.71
N LEU A 363 13.26 -2.57 -8.24
CA LEU A 363 14.60 -2.97 -7.84
C LEU A 363 15.09 -2.21 -6.59
N ILE A 364 14.91 -0.89 -6.55
CA ILE A 364 15.51 -0.03 -5.53
C ILE A 364 14.69 0.00 -4.25
N CYS A 365 13.35 0.04 -4.35
CA CYS A 365 12.52 0.20 -3.16
C CYS A 365 12.70 -0.93 -2.13
N PRO A 366 12.59 -2.23 -2.49
CA PRO A 366 12.81 -3.27 -1.50
C PRO A 366 14.26 -3.35 -0.99
N ALA A 367 15.24 -2.96 -1.80
CA ALA A 367 16.64 -2.92 -1.40
C ALA A 367 16.91 -1.90 -0.30
N ILE A 368 16.21 -0.76 -0.30
CA ILE A 368 16.31 0.28 0.74
C ILE A 368 15.46 -0.10 1.96
N ALA A 369 14.22 -0.51 1.77
CA ALA A 369 13.27 -0.70 2.87
C ALA A 369 13.69 -1.80 3.85
N ARG A 370 14.04 -2.98 3.34
CA ARG A 370 14.36 -4.16 4.16
C ARG A 370 15.45 -3.91 5.22
N PRO A 371 16.65 -3.39 4.87
CA PRO A 371 17.68 -3.15 5.86
C PRO A 371 17.28 -2.11 6.91
N ILE A 372 16.44 -1.13 6.56
CA ILE A 372 15.96 -0.12 7.50
C ILE A 372 14.94 -0.76 8.46
N SER A 373 13.92 -1.42 7.92
CA SER A 373 12.89 -2.09 8.72
C SER A 373 13.47 -3.11 9.71
N ALA A 374 14.52 -3.84 9.31
CA ALA A 374 15.19 -4.83 10.17
C ALA A 374 15.99 -4.21 11.34
N ARG A 375 16.31 -2.92 11.29
CA ARG A 375 17.09 -2.22 12.31
C ARG A 375 16.24 -1.33 13.23
N LEU A 376 14.93 -1.25 12.98
CA LEU A 376 14.02 -0.49 13.83
C LEU A 376 13.90 -1.14 15.22
N PRO A 377 13.59 -0.34 16.25
CA PRO A 377 13.20 -0.87 17.55
C PRO A 377 12.04 -1.87 17.41
N LYS A 378 12.01 -2.91 18.25
CA LYS A 378 11.01 -4.00 18.17
C LYS A 378 9.56 -3.53 18.30
N ASP A 379 9.37 -2.40 18.95
CA ASP A 379 8.09 -1.77 19.21
C ASP A 379 7.67 -0.78 18.12
N PHE A 380 8.47 -0.62 17.08
CA PHE A 380 8.16 0.23 15.93
C PHE A 380 7.67 -0.65 14.79
N HIS A 381 6.56 -0.25 14.15
CA HIS A 381 6.04 -1.02 13.03
C HIS A 381 7.01 -0.93 11.83
N PRO A 382 7.33 -2.06 11.15
CA PRO A 382 8.36 -2.10 10.10
C PRO A 382 8.06 -1.25 8.87
N PHE A 383 6.80 -0.82 8.67
CA PHE A 383 6.41 0.04 7.54
C PHE A 383 7.13 1.39 7.51
N ILE A 384 7.71 1.86 8.63
CA ILE A 384 8.54 3.08 8.65
C ILE A 384 9.70 2.94 7.65
N GLY A 385 10.32 1.76 7.55
CA GLY A 385 11.36 1.51 6.55
C GLY A 385 10.81 1.54 5.11
N ASN A 386 9.57 1.12 4.92
CA ASN A 386 8.89 1.17 3.62
C ASN A 386 8.66 2.62 3.19
N THR A 387 8.15 3.47 4.09
CA THR A 387 7.87 4.88 3.77
C THR A 387 9.16 5.70 3.62
N ILE A 388 10.24 5.39 4.36
CA ILE A 388 11.57 5.98 4.10
C ILE A 388 12.03 5.59 2.70
N SER A 389 11.88 4.33 2.32
CA SER A 389 12.23 3.88 0.99
C SER A 389 11.40 4.56 -0.10
N MET A 390 10.09 4.79 0.11
CA MET A 390 9.27 5.52 -0.86
C MET A 390 9.82 6.93 -1.08
N ALA A 391 10.13 7.65 0.00
CA ALA A 391 10.65 9.01 -0.07
C ALA A 391 12.00 9.06 -0.81
N VAL A 392 12.97 8.25 -0.37
CA VAL A 392 14.33 8.24 -0.93
C VAL A 392 14.33 7.77 -2.37
N ALA A 393 13.66 6.64 -2.67
CA ALA A 393 13.65 6.11 -4.03
C ALA A 393 12.94 7.06 -4.99
N THR A 394 11.82 7.67 -4.60
CA THR A 394 11.10 8.60 -5.49
C THR A 394 11.88 9.89 -5.71
N ALA A 395 12.52 10.44 -4.67
CA ALA A 395 13.35 11.65 -4.78
C ALA A 395 14.55 11.48 -5.71
N ILE A 396 15.06 10.25 -5.85
CA ILE A 396 16.20 9.93 -6.72
C ILE A 396 15.71 9.54 -8.12
N ILE A 397 14.79 8.58 -8.20
CA ILE A 397 14.43 7.92 -9.45
C ILE A 397 13.62 8.85 -10.35
N VAL A 398 12.66 9.61 -9.82
CA VAL A 398 11.80 10.44 -10.67
C VAL A 398 12.64 11.47 -11.43
N PRO A 399 13.48 12.32 -10.79
CA PRO A 399 14.33 13.25 -11.53
C PRO A 399 15.27 12.57 -12.54
N LEU A 400 15.83 11.40 -12.21
CA LEU A 400 16.69 10.64 -13.12
C LEU A 400 15.94 10.08 -14.33
N ALA A 401 14.67 9.68 -14.16
CA ALA A 401 13.83 9.25 -15.27
C ALA A 401 13.61 10.40 -16.27
N GLY A 402 13.56 11.64 -15.81
CA GLY A 402 13.51 12.84 -16.64
C GLY A 402 14.72 13.06 -17.56
N LEU A 403 15.82 12.34 -17.35
CA LEU A 403 16.98 12.38 -18.26
C LEU A 403 16.80 11.48 -19.49
N VAL A 404 15.82 10.57 -19.46
CA VAL A 404 15.59 9.56 -20.51
C VAL A 404 14.17 9.60 -21.09
N THR A 405 13.26 10.35 -20.48
CA THR A 405 11.89 10.62 -20.95
C THR A 405 11.82 12.00 -21.58
#